data_AF-A0A959Y191-F1
#
_entry.id   AF-A0A959Y191-F1
#
_cell.length_a   1.000
_cell.length_b   1.000
_cell.length_c   1.000
_cell.angle_alpha   90.00
_cell.angle_beta   90.00
_cell.angle_gamma   90.00
#
_symmetry.space_group_name_H-M   'P 1'
#
loop_
_entity.id
_entity.type
_entity.pdbx_description
1 polymer ?
#
loop_
_entity_poly.entity_id
_entity_poly.type
_entity_poly.pdbx_seq_one_letter_code
_entity_poly.pdbx_strand_id
1 'polypeptide(L)'
;ALVRLAQLPQVVVLSEATSNLDHPDLHGCIDRTLPGVDPEVARPDLLITFGGDVVSKRIKERLREWRPDRHWHLDPAGEPRDTYQCLTRTVAVAPTYFLTWLAGSLDPVASGYGDAWRSWGASTTSRHEQLLADAPFCDLVVFQALMDRLKPGMEVHLANSTPVRYAQLFDRPQEVRWHANRGTSGIDGCTSTALGSAFIAERPTLLITGDV
;
A
#
# COMPACT_ATOMS: atom_id res chain seq x y z
N ALA A 1 -10.00 -11.14 -7.81
CA ALA A 1 -10.06 -10.02 -8.78
C ALA A 1 -8.71 -9.32 -8.91
N LEU A 2 -8.22 -8.63 -7.86
CA LEU A 2 -6.96 -7.87 -7.91
C LEU A 2 -5.73 -8.69 -8.31
N VAL A 3 -5.58 -9.92 -7.78
CA VAL A 3 -4.48 -10.82 -8.17
C VAL A 3 -4.48 -11.08 -9.68
N ARG A 4 -5.65 -11.42 -10.26
CA ARG A 4 -5.79 -11.62 -11.71
C ARG A 4 -5.42 -10.36 -12.50
N LEU A 5 -5.81 -9.18 -12.02
CA LEU A 5 -5.42 -7.91 -12.63
C LEU A 5 -3.90 -7.70 -12.57
N ALA A 6 -3.27 -7.95 -11.43
CA ALA A 6 -1.83 -7.78 -11.24
C ALA A 6 -0.97 -8.72 -12.10
N GLN A 7 -1.54 -9.85 -12.54
CA GLN A 7 -0.90 -10.79 -13.46
C GLN A 7 -0.95 -10.32 -14.92
N LEU A 8 -1.75 -9.31 -15.26
CA LEU A 8 -1.80 -8.77 -16.61
C LEU A 8 -0.53 -7.94 -16.90
N PRO A 9 0.11 -8.10 -18.09
CA PRO A 9 1.35 -7.38 -18.42
C PRO A 9 1.21 -5.84 -18.36
N GLN A 10 0.02 -5.34 -18.63
CA GLN A 10 -0.29 -3.91 -18.68
C GLN A 10 -0.77 -3.30 -17.35
N VAL A 11 -0.75 -4.05 -16.25
CA VAL A 11 -1.29 -3.60 -14.96
C VAL A 11 -0.26 -3.76 -13.84
N VAL A 12 -0.21 -2.76 -12.96
CA VAL A 12 0.40 -2.88 -11.64
C VAL A 12 -0.66 -2.57 -10.58
N VAL A 13 -0.64 -3.31 -9.48
CA VAL A 13 -1.50 -3.02 -8.33
C VAL A 13 -0.64 -2.65 -7.14
N LEU A 14 -0.71 -1.38 -6.75
CA LEU A 14 -0.03 -0.85 -5.57
C LEU A 14 -0.93 -1.01 -4.35
N SER A 15 -0.38 -1.46 -3.22
CA SER A 15 -1.15 -1.66 -1.98
C SER A 15 -0.38 -1.18 -0.74
N GLU A 16 -1.10 -0.63 0.23
CA GLU A 16 -0.53 -0.24 1.53
C GLU A 16 -0.87 -1.25 2.61
N ALA A 17 -0.12 -1.25 3.72
CA ALA A 17 -0.34 -2.20 4.82
C ALA A 17 -1.80 -2.17 5.31
N THR A 18 -2.35 -0.97 5.48
CA THR A 18 -3.73 -0.75 5.95
C THR A 18 -4.79 -1.24 4.97
N SER A 19 -4.44 -1.57 3.72
CA SER A 19 -5.37 -2.19 2.78
C SER A 19 -5.66 -3.65 3.11
N ASN A 20 -4.80 -4.31 3.90
CA ASN A 20 -4.87 -5.75 4.20
C ASN A 20 -4.89 -6.63 2.93
N LEU A 21 -4.28 -6.15 1.85
CA LEU A 21 -4.14 -6.86 0.59
C LEU A 21 -2.71 -7.37 0.45
N ASP A 22 -2.49 -8.60 0.89
CA ASP A 22 -1.17 -9.23 0.91
C ASP A 22 -1.10 -10.39 -0.08
N HIS A 23 -0.40 -10.18 -1.19
CA HIS A 23 -0.17 -11.21 -2.20
C HIS A 23 1.13 -10.91 -2.96
N PRO A 24 1.94 -11.92 -3.35
CA PRO A 24 3.22 -11.72 -4.05
C PRO A 24 3.11 -10.93 -5.37
N ASP A 25 1.99 -11.06 -6.08
CA ASP A 25 1.75 -10.31 -7.32
C ASP A 25 1.39 -8.83 -7.08
N LEU A 26 1.07 -8.44 -5.84
CA LEU A 26 0.75 -7.05 -5.50
C LEU A 26 2.00 -6.33 -5.03
N HIS A 27 2.11 -5.06 -5.40
CA HIS A 27 3.25 -4.24 -5.04
C HIS A 27 3.00 -3.53 -3.71
N GLY A 28 3.38 -4.18 -2.61
CA GLY A 28 3.14 -3.70 -1.23
C GLY A 28 4.11 -2.62 -0.74
N CYS A 29 5.33 -2.59 -1.28
CA CYS A 29 6.43 -1.76 -0.79
C CYS A 29 6.65 -0.53 -1.69
N ILE A 30 5.61 0.30 -1.84
CA ILE A 30 5.59 1.44 -2.79
C ILE A 30 6.77 2.38 -2.56
N ASP A 31 6.98 2.83 -1.32
CA ASP A 31 8.02 3.81 -0.99
C ASP A 31 9.44 3.25 -1.10
N ARG A 32 9.60 1.92 -0.99
CA ARG A 32 10.86 1.22 -1.24
C ARG A 32 11.20 1.21 -2.73
N THR A 33 10.20 1.07 -3.59
CA THR A 33 10.40 0.92 -5.04
C THR A 33 10.49 2.23 -5.80
N LEU A 34 9.71 3.24 -5.41
CA LEU A 34 9.68 4.56 -6.06
C LEU A 34 11.04 5.23 -6.34
N PRO A 35 12.08 5.11 -5.50
CA PRO A 35 13.40 5.65 -5.84
C PRO A 35 14.04 5.04 -7.10
N GLY A 36 13.70 3.80 -7.45
CA GLY A 36 14.34 3.05 -8.53
C GLY A 36 13.54 3.05 -9.85
N VAL A 37 12.37 3.67 -9.89
CA VAL A 37 11.51 3.65 -11.08
C VAL A 37 11.98 4.65 -12.14
N ASP A 38 11.81 4.28 -13.40
CA ASP A 38 11.91 5.23 -14.52
C ASP A 38 10.59 5.99 -14.64
N PRO A 39 10.55 7.32 -14.44
CA PRO A 39 9.33 8.11 -14.53
C PRO A 39 8.60 8.01 -15.88
N GLU A 40 9.34 7.84 -16.99
CA GLU A 40 8.74 7.76 -18.33
C GLU A 40 7.93 6.48 -18.52
N VAL A 41 8.39 5.39 -17.90
CA VAL A 41 7.73 4.08 -17.94
C VAL A 41 6.74 3.92 -16.79
N ALA A 42 7.00 4.50 -15.63
CA ALA A 42 6.19 4.32 -14.42
C ALA A 42 4.85 5.09 -14.48
N ARG A 43 4.77 6.17 -15.25
CA ARG A 43 3.54 6.95 -15.44
C ARG A 43 2.44 6.06 -16.05
N PRO A 44 1.29 5.89 -15.38
CA PRO A 44 0.16 5.18 -15.96
C PRO A 44 -0.65 6.10 -16.90
N ASP A 45 -1.22 5.54 -17.97
CA ASP A 45 -2.24 6.21 -18.79
C ASP A 45 -3.63 6.23 -18.10
N LEU A 46 -3.86 5.29 -17.18
CA LEU A 46 -5.06 5.19 -16.37
C LEU A 46 -4.70 4.84 -14.92
N LEU A 47 -5.00 5.75 -14.01
CA LEU A 47 -4.96 5.53 -12.56
C LEU A 47 -6.36 5.14 -12.07
N ILE A 48 -6.49 4.00 -11.38
CA ILE A 48 -7.71 3.60 -10.68
C ILE A 48 -7.42 3.58 -9.18
N THR A 49 -8.16 4.35 -8.39
CA THR A 49 -8.01 4.36 -6.93
C THR A 49 -9.31 4.01 -6.22
N PHE A 50 -9.20 3.41 -5.04
CA PHE A 50 -10.32 3.06 -4.18
C PHE A 50 -9.85 2.97 -2.73
N GLY A 51 -10.77 3.05 -1.78
CA GLY A 51 -10.43 3.07 -0.36
C GLY A 51 -10.07 4.47 0.15
N GLY A 52 -9.40 4.52 1.29
CA GLY A 52 -9.07 5.77 1.99
C GLY A 52 -7.78 6.45 1.53
N ASP A 53 -7.29 7.36 2.38
CA ASP A 53 -6.09 8.13 2.11
C ASP A 53 -4.81 7.28 2.16
N VAL A 54 -4.07 7.30 1.04
CA VAL A 54 -2.75 6.68 0.91
C VAL A 54 -1.74 7.36 1.84
N VAL A 55 -1.03 6.57 2.66
CA VAL A 55 0.01 6.97 3.61
C VAL A 55 1.20 7.57 2.87
N SER A 56 1.70 6.90 1.83
CA SER A 56 2.87 7.32 1.06
C SER A 56 2.66 8.72 0.48
N LYS A 57 3.41 9.69 1.01
CA LYS A 57 3.46 11.04 0.44
C LYS A 57 4.13 11.03 -0.93
N ARG A 58 5.14 10.17 -1.12
CA ARG A 58 5.97 10.12 -2.33
C ARG A 58 5.16 9.70 -3.55
N ILE A 59 4.31 8.68 -3.45
CA ILE A 59 3.46 8.28 -4.58
C ILE A 59 2.42 9.34 -4.90
N LYS A 60 1.88 10.03 -3.89
CA LYS A 60 0.95 11.14 -4.10
C LYS A 60 1.61 12.28 -4.88
N GLU A 61 2.84 12.63 -4.52
CA GLU A 61 3.62 13.66 -5.24
C GLU A 61 3.95 13.20 -6.66
N ARG A 62 4.43 11.96 -6.84
CA ARG A 62 4.73 11.40 -8.16
C ARG A 62 3.52 11.39 -9.08
N LEU A 63 2.35 10.97 -8.61
CA LEU A 63 1.14 10.96 -9.44
C LEU A 63 0.66 12.38 -9.81
N ARG A 64 0.88 13.38 -8.95
CA ARG A 64 0.63 14.80 -9.28
C ARG A 64 1.62 15.35 -10.32
N GLU A 65 2.88 14.92 -10.25
CA GLU A 65 3.93 15.28 -11.21
C GLU A 65 3.71 14.61 -12.56
N TRP A 66 3.46 13.29 -12.54
CA TRP A 66 3.30 12.46 -13.73
C TRP A 66 2.02 12.80 -14.49
N ARG A 67 0.96 13.24 -13.79
CA ARG A 67 -0.34 13.61 -14.36
C ARG A 67 -0.89 12.53 -15.32
N PRO A 68 -1.34 11.38 -14.78
CA PRO A 68 -2.02 10.37 -15.58
C PRO A 68 -3.14 11.00 -16.44
N ASP A 69 -3.29 10.55 -17.68
CA ASP A 69 -4.31 11.10 -18.59
C ASP A 69 -5.72 10.91 -18.05
N ARG A 70 -5.94 9.82 -17.32
CA ARG A 70 -7.19 9.48 -16.68
C ARG A 70 -6.95 9.03 -15.25
N HIS A 71 -7.69 9.62 -14.32
CA HIS A 71 -7.82 9.11 -12.96
C HIS A 71 -9.28 8.83 -12.64
N TRP A 72 -9.58 7.57 -12.33
CA TRP A 72 -10.89 7.11 -11.88
C TRP A 72 -10.83 6.75 -10.40
N HIS A 73 -11.74 7.31 -9.61
CA HIS A 73 -11.92 6.90 -8.22
C HIS A 73 -13.22 6.10 -8.06
N LEU A 74 -13.11 4.93 -7.42
CA LEU A 74 -14.24 4.06 -7.11
C LEU A 74 -14.69 4.32 -5.67
N ASP A 75 -15.88 4.89 -5.53
CA ASP A 75 -16.48 5.17 -4.23
C ASP A 75 -18.01 5.04 -4.32
N PRO A 76 -18.65 4.14 -3.57
CA PRO A 76 -20.11 4.03 -3.53
C PRO A 76 -20.84 5.33 -3.20
N ALA A 77 -20.24 6.19 -2.36
CA ALA A 77 -20.84 7.46 -1.97
C ALA A 77 -20.77 8.51 -3.09
N GLY A 78 -19.80 8.39 -3.99
CA GLY A 78 -19.64 9.30 -5.12
C GLY A 78 -19.00 10.65 -4.77
N GLU A 79 -18.39 10.79 -3.60
CA GLU A 79 -17.84 12.05 -3.08
C GLU A 79 -16.32 11.95 -2.78
N PRO A 80 -15.48 11.68 -3.78
CA PRO A 80 -14.07 11.46 -3.54
C PRO A 80 -13.31 12.76 -3.28
N ARG A 81 -12.18 12.60 -2.59
CA ARG A 81 -11.15 13.64 -2.53
C ARG A 81 -10.24 13.50 -3.74
N ASP A 82 -9.98 14.59 -4.45
CA ASP A 82 -9.00 14.63 -5.53
C ASP A 82 -7.55 14.71 -4.98
N THR A 83 -7.13 13.63 -4.31
CA THR A 83 -5.84 13.53 -3.63
C THR A 83 -4.65 13.72 -4.58
N TYR A 84 -4.81 13.36 -5.85
CA TYR A 84 -3.74 13.36 -6.86
C TYR A 84 -3.84 14.52 -7.86
N GLN A 85 -4.81 15.41 -7.69
CA GLN A 85 -5.00 16.62 -8.52
C GLN A 85 -5.12 16.32 -10.02
N CYS A 86 -5.71 15.18 -10.35
CA CYS A 86 -5.91 14.73 -11.72
C CYS A 86 -7.21 13.91 -11.88
N LEU A 87 -8.11 13.93 -10.89
CA LEU A 87 -9.35 13.17 -10.94
C LEU A 87 -10.20 13.55 -12.16
N THR A 88 -10.40 12.58 -13.04
CA THR A 88 -11.20 12.75 -14.26
C THR A 88 -12.61 12.17 -14.12
N ARG A 89 -12.79 11.17 -13.26
CA ARG A 89 -14.08 10.49 -13.09
C ARG A 89 -14.24 9.90 -11.69
N THR A 90 -15.38 10.15 -11.09
CA THR A 90 -15.88 9.36 -9.97
C THR A 90 -16.81 8.28 -10.51
N VAL A 91 -16.59 7.03 -10.10
CA VAL A 91 -17.47 5.91 -10.43
C VAL A 91 -18.19 5.49 -9.15
N ALA A 92 -19.48 5.82 -9.05
CA ALA A 92 -20.32 5.54 -7.89
C ALA A 92 -20.67 4.05 -7.80
N VAL A 93 -19.72 3.22 -7.36
CA VAL A 93 -19.85 1.76 -7.33
C VAL A 93 -18.96 1.14 -6.25
N ALA A 94 -19.38 -0.02 -5.73
CA ALA A 94 -18.52 -0.82 -4.87
C ALA A 94 -17.24 -1.26 -5.61
N PRO A 95 -16.04 -1.00 -5.05
CA PRO A 95 -14.77 -1.40 -5.68
C PRO A 95 -14.72 -2.90 -5.96
N THR A 96 -15.26 -3.73 -5.06
CA THR A 96 -15.32 -5.19 -5.23
C THR A 96 -16.11 -5.60 -6.48
N TYR A 97 -17.25 -4.97 -6.74
CA TYR A 97 -18.07 -5.22 -7.93
C TYR A 97 -17.30 -4.80 -9.19
N PHE A 98 -16.83 -3.56 -9.23
CA PHE A 98 -16.15 -3.01 -10.41
C PHE A 98 -14.88 -3.78 -10.77
N LEU A 99 -14.02 -4.05 -9.78
CA LEU A 99 -12.75 -4.75 -10.01
C LEU A 99 -12.96 -6.21 -10.39
N THR A 100 -14.05 -6.85 -9.91
CA THR A 100 -14.40 -8.22 -10.33
C THR A 100 -14.87 -8.24 -11.78
N TRP A 101 -15.75 -7.31 -12.15
CA TRP A 101 -16.17 -7.14 -13.54
C TRP A 101 -14.99 -6.83 -14.47
N LEU A 102 -14.13 -5.89 -14.07
CA LEU A 102 -12.95 -5.48 -14.84
C LEU A 102 -11.99 -6.66 -15.04
N ALA A 103 -11.67 -7.39 -13.97
CA ALA A 103 -10.82 -8.57 -14.03
C ALA A 103 -11.39 -9.65 -14.97
N GLY A 104 -12.71 -9.79 -15.04
CA GLY A 104 -13.37 -10.74 -15.94
C GLY A 104 -13.42 -10.31 -17.40
N SER A 105 -13.31 -9.00 -17.66
CA SER A 105 -13.55 -8.39 -18.98
C SER A 105 -12.28 -7.90 -19.68
N LEU A 106 -11.14 -7.89 -18.99
CA LEU A 106 -9.86 -7.49 -19.57
C LEU A 106 -9.10 -8.68 -20.12
N ASP A 107 -8.66 -8.54 -21.37
CA ASP A 107 -7.69 -9.41 -22.01
C ASP A 107 -6.25 -8.88 -21.79
N PRO A 108 -5.24 -9.77 -21.72
CA PRO A 108 -3.85 -9.35 -21.65
C PRO A 108 -3.44 -8.64 -22.95
N VAL A 109 -2.72 -7.53 -22.81
CA VAL A 109 -2.16 -6.77 -23.93
C VAL A 109 -0.65 -6.75 -23.77
N ALA A 110 0.09 -6.84 -24.88
CA ALA A 110 1.54 -6.72 -24.88
C ALA A 110 1.94 -5.37 -24.27
N SER A 111 2.62 -5.42 -23.13
CA SER A 111 3.09 -4.25 -22.40
C SER A 111 4.24 -4.65 -21.48
N GLY A 112 5.26 -3.79 -21.38
CA GLY A 112 6.36 -3.96 -20.43
C GLY A 112 6.06 -3.34 -19.05
N TYR A 113 4.87 -2.76 -18.85
CA TYR A 113 4.57 -1.94 -17.66
C TYR A 113 4.67 -2.75 -16.36
N GLY A 114 3.97 -3.88 -16.26
CA GLY A 114 4.00 -4.74 -15.08
C GLY A 114 5.39 -5.34 -14.83
N ASP A 115 6.10 -5.73 -15.90
CA ASP A 115 7.47 -6.26 -15.79
C ASP A 115 8.48 -5.21 -15.30
N ALA A 116 8.35 -3.96 -15.75
CA ALA A 116 9.18 -2.86 -15.27
C ALA A 116 9.01 -2.64 -13.77
N TRP A 117 7.77 -2.59 -13.28
CA TRP A 117 7.49 -2.46 -11.84
C TRP A 117 8.02 -3.65 -11.02
N ARG A 118 7.86 -4.88 -11.52
CA ARG A 118 8.44 -6.08 -10.88
C ARG A 118 9.97 -6.00 -10.82
N SER A 119 10.62 -5.57 -11.91
CA SER A 119 12.08 -5.44 -11.98
C SER A 119 12.60 -4.38 -11.01
N TRP A 120 11.97 -3.20 -10.95
CA TRP A 120 12.32 -2.17 -9.96
C TRP A 120 12.07 -2.64 -8.54
N GLY A 121 10.97 -3.36 -8.31
CA GLY A 121 10.64 -4.01 -7.03
C GLY A 121 11.75 -4.95 -6.56
N ALA A 122 12.17 -5.88 -7.42
CA ALA A 122 13.24 -6.81 -7.12
C ALA A 122 14.57 -6.09 -6.84
N SER A 123 14.96 -5.15 -7.71
CA SER A 123 16.21 -4.39 -7.54
C SER A 123 16.23 -3.57 -6.24
N THR A 124 15.13 -2.91 -5.90
CA THR A 124 15.02 -2.10 -4.67
C THR A 124 14.92 -2.95 -3.41
N THR A 125 14.37 -4.16 -3.51
CA THR A 125 14.36 -5.14 -2.40
C THR A 125 15.78 -5.58 -2.07
N SER A 126 16.59 -5.98 -3.06
CA SER A 126 17.99 -6.38 -2.81
C SER A 126 18.83 -5.24 -2.21
N ARG A 127 18.61 -3.99 -2.65
CA ARG A 127 19.30 -2.81 -2.06
C ARG A 127 18.85 -2.54 -0.62
N HIS A 128 17.58 -2.76 -0.33
CA HIS A 128 17.04 -2.59 1.01
C HIS A 128 17.58 -3.63 1.98
N GLU A 129 17.71 -4.89 1.54
CA GLU A 129 18.33 -5.97 2.32
C GLU A 129 19.80 -5.67 2.62
N GLN A 130 20.56 -5.18 1.63
CA GLN A 130 21.95 -4.73 1.83
C GLN A 130 22.03 -3.59 2.84
N LEU A 131 21.15 -2.58 2.71
CA LEU A 131 21.10 -1.46 3.65
C LEU A 131 20.80 -1.95 5.08
N LEU A 132 19.87 -2.88 5.25
CA LEU A 132 19.52 -3.46 6.55
C LEU A 132 20.67 -4.25 7.17
N ALA A 133 21.41 -5.00 6.35
CA ALA A 133 22.56 -5.79 6.83
C ALA A 133 23.69 -4.91 7.37
N ASP A 134 23.89 -3.72 6.78
CA ASP A 134 24.96 -2.79 7.15
C ASP A 134 24.52 -1.71 8.16
N ALA A 135 23.22 -1.58 8.43
CA ALA A 135 22.68 -0.52 9.28
C ALA A 135 23.01 -0.74 10.76
N PRO A 136 23.38 0.33 11.50
CA PRO A 136 23.47 0.26 12.97
C PRO A 136 22.06 0.13 13.58
N PHE A 137 22.01 -0.10 14.90
CA PHE A 137 20.75 -0.07 15.64
C PHE A 137 20.02 1.25 15.42
N CYS A 138 18.87 1.18 14.75
CA CYS A 138 18.02 2.31 14.39
C CYS A 138 16.59 1.83 14.16
N ASP A 139 15.64 2.74 14.01
CA ASP A 139 14.23 2.43 13.76
C ASP A 139 14.06 1.43 12.62
N LEU A 140 14.86 1.52 11.55
CA LEU A 140 14.73 0.63 10.40
C LEU A 140 15.02 -0.83 10.78
N VAL A 141 16.10 -1.07 11.54
CA VAL A 141 16.49 -2.39 12.03
C VAL A 141 15.48 -2.91 13.07
N VAL A 142 14.92 -2.03 13.91
CA VAL A 142 13.85 -2.40 14.84
C VAL A 142 12.62 -2.87 14.08
N PHE A 143 12.20 -2.15 13.03
CA PHE A 143 11.07 -2.56 12.21
C PHE A 143 11.33 -3.89 11.51
N GLN A 144 12.51 -4.13 10.94
CA GLN A 144 12.88 -5.44 10.40
C GLN A 144 12.66 -6.55 11.44
N ALA A 145 13.23 -6.37 12.63
CA ALA A 145 13.11 -7.36 13.71
C ALA A 145 11.65 -7.60 14.15
N LEU A 146 10.80 -6.57 14.12
CA LEU A 146 9.37 -6.71 14.40
C LEU A 146 8.67 -7.50 13.29
N MET A 147 8.90 -7.15 12.02
CA MET A 147 8.30 -7.82 10.87
C MET A 147 8.63 -9.32 10.83
N ASP A 148 9.88 -9.67 11.10
CA ASP A 148 10.36 -11.07 11.14
C ASP A 148 9.70 -11.92 12.25
N ARG A 149 9.09 -11.28 13.26
CA ARG A 149 8.46 -11.95 14.42
C ARG A 149 6.95 -12.02 14.32
N LEU A 150 6.35 -11.34 13.35
CA LEU A 150 4.91 -11.40 13.11
C LEU A 150 4.52 -12.81 12.63
N LYS A 151 3.38 -13.29 13.12
CA LYS A 151 2.86 -14.63 12.84
C LYS A 151 1.45 -14.54 12.26
N PRO A 152 1.03 -15.51 11.42
CA PRO A 152 -0.35 -15.63 10.98
C PRO A 152 -1.34 -15.54 12.15
N GLY A 153 -2.43 -14.81 11.96
CA GLY A 153 -3.48 -14.60 12.97
C GLY A 153 -3.22 -13.43 13.92
N MET A 154 -2.08 -12.76 13.84
CA MET A 154 -1.82 -11.53 14.60
C MET A 154 -2.53 -10.30 14.02
N GLU A 155 -2.78 -9.31 14.88
CA GLU A 155 -3.17 -7.96 14.48
C GLU A 155 -2.04 -6.98 14.81
N VAL A 156 -1.80 -6.02 13.92
CA VAL A 156 -0.83 -4.94 14.11
C VAL A 156 -1.57 -3.62 14.03
N HIS A 157 -1.52 -2.84 15.10
CA HIS A 157 -1.99 -1.46 15.11
C HIS A 157 -0.79 -0.53 14.96
N LEU A 158 -0.76 0.24 13.87
CA LEU A 158 0.28 1.21 13.57
C LEU A 158 -0.20 2.59 14.03
N ALA A 159 0.53 3.20 14.96
CA ALA A 159 0.29 4.60 15.28
C ALA A 159 0.65 5.50 14.08
N ASN A 160 0.11 6.71 14.09
CA ASN A 160 0.43 7.72 13.10
C ASN A 160 1.88 8.21 13.22
N SER A 161 2.32 9.04 12.28
CA SER A 161 3.72 9.46 12.13
C SER A 161 4.65 8.37 11.60
N THR A 162 5.77 8.08 12.28
CA THR A 162 6.82 7.17 11.82
C THR A 162 6.34 5.72 11.70
N PRO A 163 5.57 5.14 12.64
CA PRO A 163 5.25 3.72 12.59
C PRO A 163 4.49 3.28 11.33
N VAL A 164 3.42 4.00 10.98
CA VAL A 164 2.65 3.68 9.78
C VAL A 164 3.45 3.82 8.48
N ARG A 165 4.48 4.68 8.46
CA ARG A 165 5.35 4.88 7.29
C ARG A 165 6.41 3.80 7.16
N TYR A 166 7.07 3.45 8.27
CA TYR A 166 8.09 2.41 8.27
C TYR A 166 7.51 1.06 7.90
N ALA A 167 6.28 0.75 8.34
CA ALA A 167 5.59 -0.46 7.93
C ALA A 167 5.38 -0.59 6.40
N GLN A 168 5.39 0.52 5.64
CA GLN A 168 5.28 0.46 4.17
C GLN A 168 6.59 0.09 3.46
N LEU A 169 7.70 -0.05 4.20
CA LEU A 169 9.02 -0.37 3.64
C LEU A 169 9.31 -1.88 3.61
N PHE A 170 8.51 -2.67 4.34
CA PHE A 170 8.73 -4.09 4.54
C PHE A 170 7.63 -4.92 3.89
N ASP A 171 8.02 -6.10 3.41
CA ASP A 171 7.06 -7.08 2.91
C ASP A 171 6.22 -7.60 4.09
N ARG A 172 4.92 -7.74 3.84
CA ARG A 172 3.94 -8.01 4.90
C ARG A 172 3.67 -9.51 4.98
N PRO A 173 3.75 -10.13 6.17
CA PRO A 173 3.44 -11.54 6.32
C PRO A 173 1.96 -11.80 6.00
N GLN A 174 1.69 -12.95 5.39
CA GLN A 174 0.32 -13.37 5.12
C GLN A 174 -0.44 -13.60 6.44
N GLU A 175 -1.76 -13.40 6.37
CA GLU A 175 -2.70 -13.62 7.48
C GLU A 175 -2.46 -12.75 8.74
N VAL A 176 -1.65 -11.70 8.62
CA VAL A 176 -1.56 -10.62 9.61
C VAL A 176 -2.53 -9.51 9.21
N ARG A 177 -3.27 -8.97 10.18
CA ARG A 177 -4.12 -7.80 9.94
C ARG A 177 -3.46 -6.51 10.38
N TRP A 178 -3.62 -5.47 9.58
CA TRP A 178 -3.00 -4.17 9.77
C TRP A 178 -4.06 -3.09 9.96
N HIS A 179 -3.92 -2.34 11.03
CA HIS A 179 -4.84 -1.29 11.44
C HIS A 179 -4.09 0.02 11.71
N ALA A 180 -4.75 1.15 11.48
CA ALA A 180 -4.24 2.47 11.86
C ALA A 180 -5.39 3.49 11.90
N ASN A 181 -5.29 4.48 12.78
CA ASN A 181 -6.25 5.58 12.87
C ASN A 181 -6.01 6.60 11.73
N ARG A 182 -6.43 6.29 10.50
CA ARG A 182 -6.11 7.08 9.30
C ARG A 182 -7.13 8.14 8.87
N GLY A 183 -8.23 8.30 9.60
CA GLY A 183 -9.28 9.30 9.26
C GLY A 183 -8.77 10.75 9.32
N THR A 184 -8.34 11.19 10.50
CA THR A 184 -7.74 12.53 10.72
C THR A 184 -6.24 12.46 10.99
N SER A 185 -5.65 11.25 11.02
CA SER A 185 -4.22 11.02 11.29
C SER A 185 -3.72 11.52 12.66
N GLY A 186 -4.60 11.66 13.65
CA GLY A 186 -4.24 12.10 15.00
C GLY A 186 -3.35 11.07 15.72
N ILE A 187 -2.40 11.55 16.53
CA ILE A 187 -1.54 10.67 17.34
C ILE A 187 -2.28 10.13 18.58
N ASP A 188 -3.31 10.85 19.03
CA ASP A 188 -4.13 10.47 20.17
C ASP A 188 -4.94 9.20 19.94
N GLY A 189 -5.14 8.43 21.01
CA GLY A 189 -6.09 7.31 21.04
C GLY A 189 -5.63 6.03 20.35
N CYS A 190 -4.46 5.97 19.71
CA CYS A 190 -3.94 4.74 19.09
C CYS A 190 -3.88 3.57 20.07
N THR A 191 -3.38 3.81 21.30
CA THR A 191 -3.33 2.80 22.37
C THR A 191 -4.72 2.30 22.77
N SER A 192 -5.67 3.20 22.96
CA SER A 192 -7.04 2.84 23.36
C SER A 192 -7.76 2.07 22.24
N THR A 193 -7.59 2.48 20.98
CA THR A 193 -8.13 1.76 19.82
C THR A 193 -7.51 0.38 19.69
N ALA A 194 -6.19 0.25 19.84
CA ALA A 194 -5.50 -1.04 19.77
C ALA A 194 -5.96 -2.01 20.86
N LEU A 195 -6.11 -1.53 22.10
CA LEU A 195 -6.64 -2.32 23.22
C LEU A 195 -8.09 -2.76 22.97
N GLY A 196 -8.94 -1.85 22.48
CA GLY A 196 -10.33 -2.18 22.12
C GLY A 196 -10.43 -3.22 21.01
N SER A 197 -9.60 -3.08 19.96
CA SER A 197 -9.50 -4.06 18.87
C SER A 197 -9.06 -5.42 19.41
N ALA A 198 -8.01 -5.46 20.22
CA ALA A 198 -7.49 -6.70 20.81
C ALA A 198 -8.54 -7.42 21.68
N PHE A 199 -9.33 -6.66 22.46
CA PHE A 199 -10.38 -7.21 23.31
C PHE A 199 -11.49 -7.88 22.50
N ILE A 200 -11.90 -7.30 21.36
CA ILE A 200 -12.96 -7.85 20.51
C ILE A 200 -12.45 -8.94 19.58
N ALA A 201 -11.25 -8.78 19.01
CA ALA A 201 -10.71 -9.70 18.02
C ALA A 201 -10.23 -11.01 18.65
N GLU A 202 -9.93 -11.01 19.96
CA GLU A 202 -9.36 -12.15 20.69
C GLU A 202 -8.08 -12.71 20.01
N ARG A 203 -7.29 -11.82 19.42
CA ARG A 203 -6.07 -12.13 18.66
C ARG A 203 -4.85 -11.47 19.30
N PRO A 204 -3.65 -12.09 19.22
CA PRO A 204 -2.43 -11.45 19.65
C PRO A 204 -2.24 -10.14 18.86
N THR A 205 -2.24 -9.02 19.59
CA THR A 205 -2.21 -7.68 19.00
C THR A 205 -0.89 -6.99 19.34
N LEU A 206 -0.17 -6.54 18.32
CA LEU A 206 1.01 -5.71 18.44
C LEU A 206 0.64 -4.25 18.17
N LEU A 207 0.87 -3.36 19.13
CA LEU A 207 0.86 -1.92 18.90
C LEU A 207 2.29 -1.43 18.63
N ILE A 208 2.50 -0.76 17.51
CA ILE A 208 3.76 -0.06 17.22
C ILE A 208 3.48 1.45 17.28
N THR A 209 4.05 2.12 18.28
CA THR A 209 3.82 3.54 18.56
C THR A 209 5.11 4.29 18.82
N GLY A 210 5.09 5.60 18.60
CA GLY A 210 6.11 6.52 19.09
C GLY A 210 5.97 6.79 20.59
N ASP A 211 6.87 7.59 21.12
CA ASP A 211 6.89 8.05 22.51
C ASP A 211 5.83 9.12 22.83
N VAL A 212 5.43 9.90 21.82
CA VAL A 212 4.40 10.98 21.89
C VAL A 212 3.05 10.50 21.41
#